data_AF-A0A9D7P6B4-F1
#
_entry.id   AF-A0A9D7P6B4-F1
#
_cell.length_a   1.000
_cell.length_b   1.000
_cell.length_c   1.000
_cell.angle_alpha   90.00
_cell.angle_beta   90.00
_cell.angle_gamma   90.00
#
_symmetry.space_group_name_H-M   'P 1'
#
loop_
_entity.id
_entity.type
_entity.pdbx_description
1 polymer ?
#
loop_
_entity_poly.entity_id
_entity_poly.type
_entity_poly.pdbx_seq_one_letter_code
_entity_poly.pdbx_strand_id
1 'polypeptide(L)'
;MKRTQLIIAALFLLVLLGIGMATTVSPGFGAVPPAGWAGALCLVLFTGLALVVVDTRRSRGKVLAAISRASQKPAPPDKGTAGLSESVIVNPVGPSYPHPVINVATCIGCHACVDACPHDVLAIVNGKATPIAVEQCMEDTSCQVECPTVPKSCIVVNSTKKIPERKVPQRDQKFLTNVPGIYLIGDVSGVPLIKNAINEGGAVIDHIVEDLKKSPGGSADYDVAVIGIGPAGLSATAIAKQRGLKYIAIEQDQIVATIQQTYQAGKYVYFNPADQSVKGGIRLDGPGSAKETMIESWMSTVSSNGLVINEFESCKKISREGDRFVVETQQERTRQLIKYTARRVILAIGNRGTPMRLNVRGEDLRMRVESVPTVANQFCSQCGAGRVSENKFCIECGARFAEKTAPQPSEDDKVKFKLTDPNDYSGKHLIVVGAGNSAVEAAIDLAAFRSEDGARIVGWRDNVVTLVIRSNFKSDLKLGNKMLAYECIDEGRINACFGQTIKEIKSDEVLLMKASERDPTSASEIARVKNDYVFALIGGEKPTKFLESLGIRIG
;
A
#
# COMPACT_ATOMS: atom_id res chain seq x y z
N MET A 1 46.68 -22.33 -10.67
CA MET A 1 47.26 -21.20 -9.91
C MET A 1 47.28 -19.95 -10.78
N LYS A 2 46.86 -18.79 -10.27
CA LYS A 2 46.93 -17.51 -11.02
C LYS A 2 48.40 -17.09 -11.19
N ARG A 3 48.77 -16.39 -12.27
CA ARG A 3 50.17 -15.93 -12.54
C ARG A 3 50.81 -15.24 -11.32
N THR A 4 50.02 -14.51 -10.54
CA THR A 4 50.46 -13.85 -9.30
C THR A 4 50.90 -14.82 -8.20
N GLN A 5 50.26 -16.00 -8.09
CA GLN A 5 50.63 -17.02 -7.11
C GLN A 5 51.93 -17.75 -7.49
N LEU A 6 52.19 -17.91 -8.79
CA LEU A 6 53.45 -18.47 -9.30
C LEU A 6 54.64 -17.55 -9.00
N ILE A 7 54.46 -16.24 -9.15
CA ILE A 7 55.51 -15.24 -8.88
C ILE A 7 55.83 -15.19 -7.37
N ILE A 8 54.81 -15.22 -6.51
CA ILE A 8 55.01 -15.22 -5.05
C ILE A 8 55.71 -16.51 -4.60
N ALA A 9 55.31 -17.66 -5.14
CA ALA A 9 55.95 -18.94 -4.84
C ALA A 9 57.42 -18.96 -5.29
N ALA A 10 57.72 -18.43 -6.48
CA ALA A 10 59.09 -18.35 -7.00
C ALA A 10 59.99 -17.41 -6.17
N LEU A 11 59.46 -16.25 -5.74
CA LEU A 11 60.17 -15.33 -4.85
C LEU A 11 60.43 -15.95 -3.47
N PHE A 12 59.45 -16.68 -2.92
CA PHE A 12 59.62 -17.37 -1.65
C PHE A 12 60.70 -18.48 -1.74
N LEU A 13 60.72 -19.23 -2.85
CA LEU A 13 61.73 -20.25 -3.09
C LEU A 13 63.14 -19.67 -3.24
N LEU A 14 63.28 -18.52 -3.93
CA LEU A 14 64.54 -17.79 -4.06
C LEU A 14 65.07 -17.27 -2.73
N VAL A 15 64.18 -16.77 -1.86
CA VAL A 15 64.56 -16.30 -0.51
C VAL A 15 65.01 -17.47 0.36
N LEU A 16 64.31 -18.61 0.32
CA LEU A 16 64.71 -19.81 1.05
C LEU A 16 66.07 -20.36 0.56
N LEU A 17 66.31 -20.36 -0.76
CA LEU A 17 67.61 -20.74 -1.34
C LEU A 17 68.72 -19.78 -0.93
N GLY A 18 68.44 -18.46 -0.90
CA GLY A 18 69.40 -17.45 -0.44
C GLY A 18 69.78 -17.60 1.04
N ILE A 19 68.80 -17.90 1.90
CA ILE A 19 69.04 -18.15 3.33
C ILE A 19 69.82 -19.46 3.54
N GLY A 20 69.51 -20.49 2.75
CA GLY A 20 70.22 -21.77 2.78
C GLY A 20 71.69 -21.67 2.34
N MET A 21 72.01 -20.80 1.39
CA MET A 21 73.41 -20.56 0.97
C MET A 21 74.22 -19.71 1.96
N ALA A 22 73.56 -18.90 2.80
CA ALA A 22 74.23 -18.00 3.73
C ALA A 22 74.50 -18.60 5.12
N THR A 23 74.03 -19.82 5.42
CA THR A 23 74.04 -20.37 6.79
C THR A 23 74.77 -21.72 6.87
N THR A 24 76.09 -21.69 7.07
CA THR A 24 76.87 -22.85 7.56
C THR A 24 76.95 -22.83 9.09
N VAL A 25 75.82 -22.97 9.81
CA VAL A 25 75.83 -23.10 11.28
C VAL A 25 74.73 -24.05 11.79
N SER A 26 75.20 -25.10 12.49
CA SER A 26 74.61 -26.08 13.44
C SER A 26 73.08 -26.28 13.56
N PRO A 27 72.61 -27.55 13.69
CA PRO A 27 71.20 -27.91 13.59
C PRO A 27 70.43 -27.55 14.88
N GLY A 28 69.70 -26.44 14.82
CA GLY A 28 68.49 -26.23 15.62
C GLY A 28 67.27 -26.77 14.86
N PHE A 29 66.25 -27.19 15.62
CA PHE A 29 65.00 -27.84 15.17
C PHE A 29 64.56 -27.47 13.73
N GLY A 30 64.63 -28.44 12.81
CA GLY A 30 64.05 -28.31 11.47
C GLY A 30 64.94 -27.64 10.39
N ALA A 31 66.27 -27.62 10.54
CA ALA A 31 67.22 -27.13 9.53
C ALA A 31 67.12 -25.63 9.17
N VAL A 32 66.39 -24.85 9.96
CA VAL A 32 66.26 -23.39 9.82
C VAL A 32 66.73 -22.74 11.12
N PRO A 33 67.80 -21.92 11.10
CA PRO A 33 68.26 -21.21 12.28
C PRO A 33 67.13 -20.34 12.88
N PRO A 34 67.13 -20.05 14.20
CA PRO A 34 66.13 -19.17 14.82
C PRO A 34 65.95 -17.81 14.10
N ALA A 35 67.04 -17.28 13.52
CA ALA A 35 67.00 -16.07 12.69
C ALA A 35 66.19 -16.26 11.39
N GLY A 36 66.18 -17.46 10.81
CA GLY A 36 65.35 -17.80 9.65
C GLY A 36 63.87 -17.87 9.97
N TRP A 37 63.50 -18.39 11.16
CA TRP A 37 62.12 -18.35 11.65
C TRP A 37 61.65 -16.92 11.95
N ALA A 38 62.51 -16.08 12.53
CA ALA A 38 62.23 -14.65 12.70
C ALA A 38 62.04 -13.96 11.34
N GLY A 39 62.88 -14.26 10.35
CA GLY A 39 62.74 -13.75 8.98
C GLY A 39 61.43 -14.17 8.31
N ALA A 40 61.02 -15.43 8.47
CA ALA A 40 59.75 -15.94 7.93
C ALA A 40 58.53 -15.26 8.59
N LEU A 41 58.57 -15.07 9.92
CA LEU A 41 57.51 -14.38 10.66
C LEU A 41 57.41 -12.91 10.23
N CYS A 42 58.54 -12.23 10.08
CA CYS A 42 58.61 -10.88 9.54
C CYS A 42 58.05 -10.82 8.12
N LEU A 43 58.42 -11.75 7.24
CA LEU A 43 57.92 -11.78 5.86
C LEU A 43 56.39 -11.91 5.82
N VAL A 44 55.81 -12.81 6.63
CA VAL A 44 54.35 -13.00 6.73
C VAL A 44 53.67 -11.75 7.28
N LEU A 45 54.25 -11.13 8.31
CA LEU A 45 53.73 -9.87 8.87
C LEU A 45 53.78 -8.72 7.85
N PHE A 46 54.90 -8.54 7.14
CA PHE A 46 55.05 -7.47 6.15
C PHE A 46 54.20 -7.71 4.90
N THR A 47 54.06 -8.95 4.43
CA THR A 47 53.14 -9.27 3.31
C THR A 47 51.68 -9.12 3.72
N GLY A 48 51.31 -9.53 4.93
CA GLY A 48 49.97 -9.28 5.49
C GLY A 48 49.66 -7.78 5.61
N LEU A 49 50.59 -7.00 6.15
CA LEU A 49 50.46 -5.55 6.26
C LEU A 49 50.36 -4.89 4.87
N ALA A 50 51.18 -5.32 3.90
CA ALA A 50 51.12 -4.82 2.53
C ALA A 50 49.77 -5.13 1.86
N LEU A 51 49.22 -6.33 2.06
CA LEU A 51 47.88 -6.69 1.55
C LEU A 51 46.79 -5.83 2.19
N VAL A 52 46.83 -5.62 3.51
CA VAL A 52 45.89 -4.75 4.21
C VAL A 52 46.00 -3.31 3.70
N VAL A 53 47.21 -2.78 3.50
CA VAL A 53 47.42 -1.43 2.96
C VAL A 53 46.89 -1.30 1.53
N VAL A 54 47.14 -2.29 0.67
CA VAL A 54 46.65 -2.30 -0.72
C VAL A 54 45.13 -2.38 -0.77
N ASP A 55 44.52 -3.27 0.03
CA ASP A 55 43.07 -3.41 0.08
C ASP A 55 42.40 -2.17 0.68
N THR A 56 42.97 -1.61 1.75
CA THR A 56 42.50 -0.35 2.34
C THR A 56 42.60 0.80 1.34
N ARG A 57 43.69 0.89 0.56
CA ARG A 57 43.83 1.90 -0.51
C ARG A 57 42.81 1.68 -1.63
N ARG A 58 42.55 0.44 -2.02
CA ARG A 58 41.55 0.11 -3.06
C ARG A 58 40.14 0.44 -2.61
N SER A 59 39.79 0.08 -1.37
CA SER A 59 38.48 0.36 -0.75
C SER A 59 38.29 1.86 -0.55
N ARG A 60 39.32 2.56 -0.04
CA ARG A 60 39.30 4.03 0.03
C ARG A 60 39.20 4.67 -1.35
N GLY A 61 39.84 4.12 -2.38
CA GLY A 61 39.70 4.58 -3.78
C GLY A 61 38.27 4.42 -4.30
N LYS A 62 37.60 3.29 -4.00
CA LYS A 62 36.18 3.09 -4.35
C LYS A 62 35.28 4.08 -3.63
N VAL A 63 35.52 4.31 -2.34
CA VAL A 63 34.74 5.26 -1.53
C VAL A 63 34.98 6.70 -2.00
N LEU A 64 36.22 7.10 -2.26
CA LEU A 64 36.54 8.42 -2.80
C LEU A 64 35.97 8.62 -4.20
N ALA A 65 35.98 7.60 -5.07
CA ALA A 65 35.33 7.65 -6.37
C ALA A 65 33.80 7.73 -6.25
N ALA A 66 33.20 7.03 -5.27
CA ALA A 66 31.76 7.13 -4.99
C ALA A 66 31.40 8.51 -4.43
N ILE A 67 32.20 9.06 -3.51
CA ILE A 67 32.05 10.41 -2.98
C ILE A 67 32.24 11.44 -4.08
N SER A 68 33.21 11.29 -4.98
CA SER A 68 33.38 12.22 -6.10
C SER A 68 32.21 12.14 -7.08
N ARG A 69 31.64 10.95 -7.33
CA ARG A 69 30.40 10.79 -8.11
C ARG A 69 29.19 11.41 -7.43
N ALA A 70 29.09 11.32 -6.10
CA ALA A 70 28.00 11.91 -5.33
C ALA A 70 28.15 13.43 -5.13
N SER A 71 29.39 13.93 -5.10
CA SER A 71 29.72 15.36 -4.94
C SER A 71 29.73 16.10 -6.28
N GLN A 72 29.82 15.39 -7.40
CA GLN A 72 29.46 15.94 -8.69
C GLN A 72 27.98 16.32 -8.61
N LYS A 73 27.73 17.63 -8.61
CA LYS A 73 26.40 18.20 -8.81
C LYS A 73 25.77 17.42 -9.97
N PRO A 74 24.56 16.84 -9.82
CA PRO A 74 23.94 16.12 -10.92
C PRO A 74 24.02 17.03 -12.14
N ALA A 75 24.52 16.47 -13.25
CA ALA A 75 24.53 17.20 -14.50
C ALA A 75 23.13 17.83 -14.63
N PRO A 76 23.03 19.12 -15.02
CA PRO A 76 21.72 19.67 -15.35
C PRO A 76 21.04 18.63 -16.25
N PRO A 77 19.76 18.29 -15.98
CA PRO A 77 19.10 17.18 -16.65
C PRO A 77 19.44 17.31 -18.12
N ASP A 78 20.04 16.25 -18.68
CA ASP A 78 20.29 16.22 -20.10
C ASP A 78 18.96 16.63 -20.73
N LYS A 79 19.00 17.66 -21.58
CA LYS A 79 17.83 18.00 -22.42
C LYS A 79 17.58 16.90 -23.47
N GLY A 80 18.05 15.70 -23.22
CA GLY A 80 17.65 14.44 -23.81
C GLY A 80 17.23 13.55 -22.66
N THR A 81 15.94 13.28 -22.60
CA THR A 81 15.44 11.97 -22.15
C THR A 81 16.47 10.89 -22.49
N ALA A 82 16.71 9.92 -21.60
CA ALA A 82 17.02 8.58 -22.07
C ALA A 82 15.79 8.13 -22.87
N GLY A 83 15.74 8.58 -24.12
CA GLY A 83 14.78 8.14 -25.09
C GLY A 83 15.03 6.66 -25.28
N LEU A 84 13.94 5.92 -25.44
CA LEU A 84 13.98 4.68 -26.19
C LEU A 84 14.90 4.92 -27.40
N SER A 85 15.88 4.04 -27.62
CA SER A 85 16.81 4.13 -28.73
C SER A 85 16.06 4.51 -30.00
N GLU A 86 16.58 5.51 -30.72
CA GLU A 86 16.02 6.20 -31.90
C GLU A 86 15.73 5.27 -33.11
N SER A 87 15.74 3.95 -32.91
CA SER A 87 15.30 2.91 -33.84
C SER A 87 13.90 2.36 -33.55
N VAL A 88 13.18 2.83 -32.53
CA VAL A 88 11.73 2.64 -32.50
C VAL A 88 11.14 3.74 -33.37
N ILE A 89 10.86 3.41 -34.63
CA ILE A 89 9.99 4.20 -35.48
C ILE A 89 8.68 4.35 -34.69
N VAL A 90 8.50 5.49 -34.00
CA VAL A 90 7.22 5.87 -33.44
C VAL A 90 6.36 6.15 -34.66
N ASN A 91 5.60 5.16 -35.10
CA ASN A 91 4.60 5.35 -36.12
C ASN A 91 3.70 6.51 -35.65
N PRO A 92 3.71 7.68 -36.31
CA PRO A 92 2.95 8.83 -35.86
C PRO A 92 1.42 8.58 -35.90
N VAL A 93 1.01 7.50 -36.55
CA VAL A 93 -0.37 7.02 -36.64
C VAL A 93 -0.75 6.09 -35.47
N GLY A 94 0.22 5.67 -34.65
CA GLY A 94 0.05 4.62 -33.65
C GLY A 94 -0.24 3.25 -34.29
N PRO A 95 -0.32 2.17 -33.50
CA PRO A 95 -0.77 0.89 -34.01
C PRO A 95 -2.21 0.97 -34.54
N SER A 96 -2.52 0.19 -35.58
CA SER A 96 -3.87 0.08 -36.16
C SER A 96 -4.87 -0.60 -35.21
N TYR A 97 -4.39 -1.28 -34.18
CA TYR A 97 -5.21 -1.91 -33.15
C TYR A 97 -5.56 -0.92 -32.02
N PRO A 98 -6.61 -1.21 -31.22
CA PRO A 98 -7.01 -0.35 -30.12
C PRO A 98 -5.93 -0.23 -29.05
N HIS A 99 -5.66 1.00 -28.58
CA HIS A 99 -4.64 1.24 -27.55
C HIS A 99 -4.95 2.50 -26.72
N PRO A 100 -4.49 2.56 -25.46
CA PRO A 100 -4.64 3.76 -24.65
C PRO A 100 -3.63 4.84 -25.05
N VAL A 101 -4.10 6.07 -25.17
CA VAL A 101 -3.30 7.29 -25.33
C VAL A 101 -3.55 8.20 -24.13
N ILE A 102 -2.47 8.72 -23.56
CA ILE A 102 -2.52 9.61 -22.38
C ILE A 102 -2.18 11.04 -22.77
N ASN A 103 -3.12 11.96 -22.54
CA ASN A 103 -2.85 13.39 -22.52
C ASN A 103 -2.20 13.78 -21.18
N VAL A 104 -0.88 13.95 -21.21
CA VAL A 104 -0.07 14.30 -20.03
C VAL A 104 -0.37 15.68 -19.44
N ALA A 105 -0.89 16.61 -20.26
CA ALA A 105 -1.21 17.96 -19.83
C ALA A 105 -2.44 17.97 -18.91
N THR A 106 -3.44 17.14 -19.18
CA THR A 106 -4.62 17.02 -18.32
C THR A 106 -4.48 15.95 -17.24
N CYS A 107 -3.55 15.01 -17.40
CA CYS A 107 -3.41 13.88 -16.47
C CYS A 107 -3.01 14.36 -15.07
N ILE A 108 -3.86 14.07 -14.08
CA ILE A 108 -3.61 14.43 -12.67
C ILE A 108 -2.84 13.37 -11.88
N GLY A 109 -2.47 12.24 -12.51
CA GLY A 109 -1.69 11.20 -11.83
C GLY A 109 -2.45 10.45 -10.74
N CYS A 110 -3.77 10.28 -10.89
CA CYS A 110 -4.65 9.72 -9.86
C CYS A 110 -4.73 8.18 -9.83
N HIS A 111 -3.93 7.47 -10.65
CA HIS A 111 -3.93 6.01 -10.78
C HIS A 111 -5.23 5.35 -11.27
N ALA A 112 -6.37 6.05 -11.34
CA ALA A 112 -7.67 5.48 -11.70
C ALA A 112 -7.65 4.63 -12.99
N CYS A 113 -6.97 5.10 -14.04
CA CYS A 113 -6.85 4.37 -15.30
C CYS A 113 -5.90 3.16 -15.23
N VAL A 114 -4.86 3.23 -14.40
CA VAL A 114 -3.91 2.15 -14.13
C VAL A 114 -4.59 1.05 -13.33
N ASP A 115 -5.30 1.41 -12.26
CA ASP A 115 -6.01 0.47 -11.41
C ASP A 115 -7.19 -0.20 -12.11
N ALA A 116 -7.84 0.51 -13.04
CA ALA A 116 -8.93 -0.02 -13.84
C ALA A 116 -8.48 -0.93 -14.99
N CYS A 117 -7.18 -0.97 -15.33
CA CYS A 117 -6.67 -1.81 -16.41
C CYS A 117 -6.39 -3.23 -15.87
N PRO A 118 -7.12 -4.28 -16.34
CA PRO A 118 -6.88 -5.65 -15.87
C PRO A 118 -5.64 -6.29 -16.51
N HIS A 119 -5.08 -5.66 -17.54
CA HIS A 119 -3.96 -6.16 -18.33
C HIS A 119 -2.64 -5.46 -18.03
N ASP A 120 -2.58 -4.62 -16.99
CA ASP A 120 -1.37 -3.88 -16.57
C ASP A 120 -0.68 -3.09 -17.72
N VAL A 121 -1.46 -2.65 -18.72
CA VAL A 121 -1.00 -1.90 -19.90
C VAL A 121 -0.46 -0.52 -19.52
N LEU A 122 -0.98 0.04 -18.44
CA LEU A 122 -0.69 1.38 -17.95
C LEU A 122 0.07 1.31 -16.63
N ALA A 123 1.05 2.18 -16.45
CA ALA A 123 1.71 2.43 -15.18
C ALA A 123 1.81 3.93 -14.89
N ILE A 124 2.21 4.30 -13.67
CA ILE A 124 2.52 5.68 -13.33
C ILE A 124 4.02 5.91 -13.48
N VAL A 125 4.39 6.78 -14.42
CA VAL A 125 5.76 7.19 -14.68
C VAL A 125 5.83 8.71 -14.49
N ASN A 126 6.74 9.17 -13.63
CA ASN A 126 6.89 10.60 -13.29
C ASN A 126 5.57 11.27 -12.86
N GLY A 127 4.74 10.54 -12.10
CA GLY A 127 3.44 11.04 -11.61
C GLY A 127 2.34 11.15 -12.67
N LYS A 128 2.55 10.60 -13.87
CA LYS A 128 1.56 10.59 -14.97
C LYS A 128 1.26 9.16 -15.39
N ALA A 129 0.04 8.90 -15.83
CA ALA A 129 -0.27 7.62 -16.48
C ALA A 129 0.53 7.50 -17.78
N THR A 130 1.09 6.34 -18.04
CA THR A 130 1.93 6.07 -19.21
C THR A 130 1.67 4.64 -19.68
N PRO A 131 1.36 4.43 -20.97
CA PRO A 131 1.29 3.09 -21.55
C PRO A 131 2.67 2.46 -21.57
N ILE A 132 2.81 1.28 -20.96
CA ILE A 132 4.07 0.53 -20.87
C ILE A 132 4.04 -0.81 -21.63
N ALA A 133 2.83 -1.35 -21.88
CA ALA A 133 2.63 -2.63 -22.56
C ALA A 133 1.43 -2.56 -23.50
N VAL A 134 1.52 -1.67 -24.50
CA VAL A 134 0.40 -1.29 -25.39
C VAL A 134 -0.17 -2.48 -26.15
N GLU A 135 0.70 -3.42 -26.52
CA GLU A 135 0.39 -4.66 -27.22
C GLU A 135 -0.50 -5.63 -26.41
N GLN A 136 -0.62 -5.43 -25.09
CA GLN A 136 -1.49 -6.24 -24.22
C GLN A 136 -2.91 -5.64 -24.08
N CYS A 137 -3.20 -4.54 -24.78
CA CYS A 137 -4.52 -3.91 -24.71
C CYS A 137 -5.59 -4.78 -25.37
N MET A 138 -6.61 -5.16 -24.58
CA MET A 138 -7.78 -5.93 -25.03
C MET A 138 -9.02 -5.05 -25.27
N GLU A 139 -8.83 -3.73 -25.39
CA GLU A 139 -9.90 -2.76 -25.65
C GLU A 139 -11.02 -2.80 -24.59
N ASP A 140 -10.76 -3.08 -23.31
CA ASP A 140 -11.83 -3.11 -22.29
C ASP A 140 -12.44 -1.73 -22.01
N THR A 141 -11.69 -0.67 -22.32
CA THR A 141 -12.05 0.75 -22.16
C THR A 141 -12.25 1.22 -20.71
N SER A 142 -12.12 0.34 -19.72
CA SER A 142 -12.23 0.66 -18.29
C SER A 142 -11.31 1.80 -17.84
N CYS A 143 -10.09 1.85 -18.39
CA CYS A 143 -9.13 2.91 -18.13
C CYS A 143 -9.63 4.31 -18.58
N GLN A 144 -10.32 4.36 -19.72
CA GLN A 144 -10.97 5.58 -20.20
C GLN A 144 -12.21 5.90 -19.37
N VAL A 145 -13.05 4.91 -19.05
CA VAL A 145 -14.26 5.11 -18.22
C VAL A 145 -13.89 5.75 -16.89
N GLU A 146 -12.92 5.18 -16.17
CA GLU A 146 -12.53 5.63 -14.83
C GLU A 146 -11.70 6.92 -14.79
N CYS A 147 -11.22 7.42 -15.93
CA CYS A 147 -10.48 8.68 -15.98
C CYS A 147 -11.36 9.85 -15.50
N PRO A 148 -10.99 10.54 -14.41
CA PRO A 148 -11.85 11.54 -13.76
C PRO A 148 -11.72 12.93 -14.35
N THR A 149 -10.78 13.16 -15.27
CA THR A 149 -10.50 14.49 -15.81
C THR A 149 -11.50 14.86 -16.90
N VAL A 150 -11.78 16.16 -17.03
CA VAL A 150 -12.63 16.70 -18.09
C VAL A 150 -11.83 17.80 -18.83
N PRO A 151 -11.38 17.58 -20.08
CA PRO A 151 -11.53 16.34 -20.87
C PRO A 151 -10.72 15.16 -20.31
N LYS A 152 -11.09 13.93 -20.70
CA LYS A 152 -10.43 12.70 -20.25
C LYS A 152 -8.98 12.68 -20.70
N SER A 153 -8.07 12.40 -19.76
CA SER A 153 -6.65 12.26 -20.04
C SER A 153 -6.32 10.91 -20.66
N CYS A 154 -7.01 9.84 -20.26
CA CYS A 154 -6.86 8.52 -20.85
C CYS A 154 -8.00 8.28 -21.84
N ILE A 155 -7.65 8.05 -23.10
CA ILE A 155 -8.59 7.64 -24.15
C ILE A 155 -8.08 6.36 -24.81
N VAL A 156 -8.96 5.45 -25.19
CA VAL A 156 -8.62 4.29 -26.02
C VAL A 156 -8.93 4.67 -27.46
N VAL A 157 -7.89 4.86 -28.27
CA VAL A 157 -8.03 5.16 -29.69
C VAL A 157 -8.22 3.88 -30.49
N ASN A 158 -8.74 4.00 -31.72
CA ASN A 158 -9.09 2.87 -32.60
C ASN A 158 -10.07 1.86 -31.98
N SER A 159 -10.74 2.25 -30.88
CA SER A 159 -11.78 1.44 -30.26
C SER A 159 -13.10 1.61 -31.00
N THR A 160 -13.79 0.49 -31.25
CA THR A 160 -15.16 0.47 -31.79
C THR A 160 -16.21 0.38 -30.68
N LYS A 161 -15.79 0.14 -29.43
CA LYS A 161 -16.69 0.03 -28.29
C LYS A 161 -17.28 1.38 -27.90
N LYS A 162 -18.59 1.36 -27.60
CA LYS A 162 -19.25 2.50 -26.97
C LYS A 162 -18.74 2.63 -25.53
N ILE A 163 -18.08 3.74 -25.24
CA ILE A 163 -17.53 4.03 -23.91
C ILE A 163 -18.70 4.40 -22.97
N PRO A 164 -18.95 3.65 -21.90
CA PRO A 164 -19.97 4.01 -20.93
C PRO A 164 -19.54 5.25 -20.14
N GLU A 165 -20.54 6.00 -19.67
CA GLU A 165 -20.30 7.07 -18.70
C GLU A 165 -19.86 6.49 -17.37
N ARG A 166 -19.01 7.25 -16.68
CA ARG A 166 -18.49 6.84 -15.39
C ARG A 166 -19.55 7.05 -14.33
N LYS A 167 -19.87 5.98 -13.60
CA LYS A 167 -20.92 6.01 -12.58
C LYS A 167 -20.47 6.75 -11.33
N VAL A 168 -20.82 8.03 -11.19
CA VAL A 168 -20.49 8.85 -10.02
C VAL A 168 -21.70 9.64 -9.53
N PRO A 169 -21.81 9.94 -8.23
CA PRO A 169 -22.91 10.73 -7.72
C PRO A 169 -22.92 12.14 -8.33
N GLN A 170 -24.11 12.63 -8.67
CA GLN A 170 -24.27 13.96 -9.25
C GLN A 170 -24.09 15.06 -8.20
N ARG A 171 -23.22 16.03 -8.50
CA ARG A 171 -23.05 17.27 -7.75
C ARG A 171 -22.67 18.44 -8.67
N ASP A 172 -22.94 19.66 -8.22
CA ASP A 172 -22.52 20.87 -8.90
C ASP A 172 -21.08 21.29 -8.56
N GLN A 173 -20.63 22.43 -9.11
CA GLN A 173 -19.31 23.00 -8.86
C GLN A 173 -19.12 23.47 -7.41
N LYS A 174 -20.21 23.65 -6.65
CA LYS A 174 -20.22 24.02 -5.22
C LYS A 174 -20.39 22.79 -4.32
N PHE A 175 -20.18 21.60 -4.86
CA PHE A 175 -20.27 20.31 -4.17
C PHE A 175 -21.68 19.92 -3.73
N LEU A 176 -22.72 20.69 -4.13
CA LEU A 176 -24.09 20.43 -3.74
C LEU A 176 -24.68 19.29 -4.58
N THR A 177 -25.31 18.34 -3.93
CA THR A 177 -26.00 17.23 -4.61
C THR A 177 -27.36 17.68 -5.14
N ASN A 178 -28.08 16.80 -5.83
CA ASN A 178 -29.48 17.03 -6.18
C ASN A 178 -30.44 17.06 -4.97
N VAL A 179 -29.94 16.79 -3.75
CA VAL A 179 -30.69 16.89 -2.50
C VAL A 179 -30.27 18.20 -1.80
N PRO A 180 -31.12 19.23 -1.77
CA PRO A 180 -30.77 20.52 -1.20
C PRO A 180 -30.29 20.41 0.25
N GLY A 181 -29.16 21.04 0.56
CA GLY A 181 -28.54 21.03 1.88
C GLY A 181 -27.59 19.85 2.16
N ILE A 182 -27.47 18.89 1.23
CA ILE A 182 -26.48 17.81 1.28
C ILE A 182 -25.37 18.06 0.25
N TYR A 183 -24.14 18.15 0.74
CA TYR A 183 -22.92 18.32 -0.02
C TYR A 183 -22.13 17.01 -0.07
N LEU A 184 -21.37 16.80 -1.15
CA LEU A 184 -20.59 15.60 -1.38
C LEU A 184 -19.18 15.95 -1.85
N ILE A 185 -18.16 15.47 -1.12
CA ILE A 185 -16.75 15.80 -1.38
C ILE A 185 -15.84 14.57 -1.29
N GLY A 186 -14.66 14.67 -1.89
CA GLY A 186 -13.61 13.65 -1.84
C GLY A 186 -13.84 12.49 -2.82
N ASP A 187 -13.16 11.37 -2.58
CA ASP A 187 -13.06 10.25 -3.54
C ASP A 187 -14.40 9.68 -4.01
N VAL A 188 -15.45 9.77 -3.18
CA VAL A 188 -16.81 9.32 -3.54
C VAL A 188 -17.40 10.11 -4.72
N SER A 189 -16.94 11.34 -4.94
CA SER A 189 -17.31 12.14 -6.11
C SER A 189 -16.46 11.84 -7.34
N GLY A 190 -15.60 10.83 -7.28
CA GLY A 190 -14.84 10.34 -8.41
C GLY A 190 -13.50 11.04 -8.65
N VAL A 191 -12.96 11.87 -7.76
CA VAL A 191 -11.65 12.52 -7.98
C VAL A 191 -10.62 12.02 -6.97
N PRO A 192 -9.97 10.85 -7.20
CA PRO A 192 -9.19 10.17 -6.18
C PRO A 192 -7.79 10.79 -6.03
N LEU A 193 -7.67 11.85 -5.23
CA LEU A 193 -6.39 12.46 -4.83
C LEU A 193 -6.53 13.16 -3.47
N ILE A 194 -5.61 12.89 -2.55
CA ILE A 194 -5.61 13.46 -1.19
C ILE A 194 -5.61 14.99 -1.22
N LYS A 195 -4.79 15.61 -2.08
CA LYS A 195 -4.72 17.06 -2.19
C LYS A 195 -6.04 17.66 -2.68
N ASN A 196 -6.66 17.04 -3.68
CA ASN A 196 -7.97 17.48 -4.18
C ASN A 196 -9.03 17.34 -3.09
N ALA A 197 -9.10 16.18 -2.43
CA ALA A 197 -10.00 15.92 -1.32
C ALA A 197 -9.89 17.00 -0.21
N ILE A 198 -8.66 17.36 0.19
CA ILE A 198 -8.41 18.43 1.17
C ILE A 198 -8.87 19.80 0.63
N ASN A 199 -8.58 20.12 -0.63
CA ASN A 199 -9.02 21.38 -1.21
C ASN A 199 -10.55 21.49 -1.31
N GLU A 200 -11.24 20.40 -1.66
CA GLU A 200 -12.70 20.33 -1.65
C GLU A 200 -13.27 20.50 -0.24
N GLY A 201 -12.64 19.90 0.77
CA GLY A 201 -13.01 20.05 2.18
C GLY A 201 -13.01 21.51 2.65
N GLY A 202 -12.01 22.29 2.25
CA GLY A 202 -12.00 23.72 2.55
C GLY A 202 -13.05 24.51 1.76
N ALA A 203 -13.11 24.28 0.44
CA ALA A 203 -14.01 25.03 -0.45
C ALA A 203 -15.50 24.81 -0.14
N VAL A 204 -15.89 23.59 0.27
CA VAL A 204 -17.29 23.30 0.59
C VAL A 204 -17.77 24.09 1.82
N ILE A 205 -16.91 24.32 2.80
CA ILE A 205 -17.28 25.11 3.98
C ILE A 205 -17.53 26.55 3.61
N ASP A 206 -16.72 27.14 2.73
CA ASP A 206 -16.93 28.50 2.26
C ASP A 206 -18.30 28.65 1.58
N HIS A 207 -18.70 27.67 0.77
CA HIS A 207 -20.03 27.63 0.18
C HIS A 207 -21.15 27.41 1.20
N ILE A 208 -20.93 26.58 2.22
CA ILE A 208 -21.90 26.37 3.30
C ILE A 208 -22.09 27.66 4.10
N VAL A 209 -21.03 28.41 4.41
CA VAL A 209 -21.14 29.70 5.10
C VAL A 209 -22.01 30.68 4.30
N GLU A 210 -21.84 30.74 2.98
CA GLU A 210 -22.71 31.56 2.11
C GLU A 210 -24.15 31.07 2.08
N ASP A 211 -24.35 29.76 2.03
CA ASP A 211 -25.68 29.15 1.97
C ASP A 211 -26.45 29.31 3.29
N LEU A 212 -25.78 29.16 4.44
CA LEU A 212 -26.35 29.38 5.76
C LEU A 212 -26.77 30.85 5.98
N LYS A 213 -26.13 31.82 5.30
CA LYS A 213 -26.54 33.24 5.31
C LYS A 213 -27.82 33.48 4.52
N LYS A 214 -28.00 32.78 3.39
CA LYS A 214 -29.19 32.91 2.52
C LYS A 214 -30.39 32.19 3.11
N SER A 215 -30.13 31.07 3.77
CA SER A 215 -31.16 30.20 4.35
C SER A 215 -30.84 29.94 5.82
N PRO A 216 -31.16 30.90 6.72
CA PRO A 216 -30.90 30.78 8.15
C PRO A 216 -31.47 29.51 8.80
N GLY A 217 -32.46 28.86 8.17
CA GLY A 217 -32.96 27.53 8.55
C GLY A 217 -33.57 27.48 9.96
N GLY A 218 -34.23 26.37 10.28
CA GLY A 218 -34.78 26.14 11.62
C GLY A 218 -33.72 25.84 12.69
N SER A 219 -34.12 25.88 13.96
CA SER A 219 -33.27 25.52 15.10
C SER A 219 -32.76 24.07 14.96
N ALA A 220 -31.44 23.91 14.93
CA ALA A 220 -30.73 22.63 14.96
C ALA A 220 -29.54 22.72 15.92
N ASP A 221 -29.07 21.57 16.39
CA ASP A 221 -27.93 21.48 17.32
C ASP A 221 -26.64 21.91 16.64
N TYR A 222 -26.50 21.70 15.33
CA TYR A 222 -25.29 22.00 14.57
C TYR A 222 -25.63 22.75 13.27
N ASP A 223 -24.72 23.61 12.80
CA ASP A 223 -24.77 24.21 11.47
C ASP A 223 -24.46 23.17 10.40
N VAL A 224 -23.49 22.30 10.65
CA VAL A 224 -23.04 21.29 9.68
C VAL A 224 -22.68 19.97 10.35
N ALA A 225 -23.19 18.86 9.81
CA ALA A 225 -22.71 17.52 10.12
C ALA A 225 -21.72 17.05 9.04
N VAL A 226 -20.53 16.61 9.45
CA VAL A 226 -19.49 16.07 8.57
C VAL A 226 -19.42 14.56 8.78
N ILE A 227 -19.78 13.80 7.74
CA ILE A 227 -19.86 12.34 7.78
C ILE A 227 -18.66 11.73 7.04
N GLY A 228 -17.79 11.06 7.78
CA GLY A 228 -16.51 10.51 7.31
C GLY A 228 -15.38 11.52 7.45
N ILE A 229 -14.32 11.15 8.16
CA ILE A 229 -13.16 11.99 8.50
C ILE A 229 -11.90 11.43 7.83
N GLY A 230 -12.04 11.15 6.52
CA GLY A 230 -10.91 11.06 5.60
C GLY A 230 -10.27 12.43 5.34
N PRO A 231 -9.33 12.56 4.39
CA PRO A 231 -8.67 13.83 4.10
C PRO A 231 -9.63 14.99 3.81
N ALA A 232 -10.72 14.72 3.06
CA ALA A 232 -11.74 15.72 2.75
C ALA A 232 -12.56 16.15 3.99
N GLY A 233 -13.04 15.19 4.77
CA GLY A 233 -13.85 15.47 5.96
C GLY A 233 -13.06 16.08 7.10
N LEU A 234 -11.80 15.67 7.29
CA LEU A 234 -10.88 16.30 8.23
C LEU A 234 -10.64 17.77 7.86
N SER A 235 -10.47 18.06 6.57
CA SER A 235 -10.31 19.42 6.07
C SER A 235 -11.57 20.26 6.30
N ALA A 236 -12.74 19.72 5.94
CA ALA A 236 -14.01 20.37 6.18
C ALA A 236 -14.22 20.66 7.68
N THR A 237 -13.85 19.73 8.56
CA THR A 237 -13.93 19.89 10.02
C THR A 237 -13.01 21.01 10.53
N ALA A 238 -11.75 21.03 10.05
CA ALA A 238 -10.78 22.06 10.42
C ALA A 238 -11.26 23.46 9.97
N ILE A 239 -11.72 23.59 8.72
CA ILE A 239 -12.21 24.87 8.20
C ILE A 239 -13.54 25.27 8.84
N ALA A 240 -14.45 24.34 9.14
CA ALA A 240 -15.68 24.63 9.88
C ALA A 240 -15.39 25.28 11.24
N LYS A 241 -14.41 24.73 11.99
CA LYS A 241 -13.95 25.31 13.26
C LYS A 241 -13.37 26.71 13.07
N GLN A 242 -12.50 26.90 12.08
CA GLN A 242 -11.86 28.20 11.79
C GLN A 242 -12.88 29.27 11.36
N ARG A 243 -13.95 28.87 10.67
CA ARG A 243 -15.07 29.75 10.28
C ARG A 243 -16.10 29.97 11.41
N GLY A 244 -15.90 29.36 12.58
CA GLY A 244 -16.79 29.52 13.74
C GLY A 244 -18.13 28.79 13.62
N LEU A 245 -18.26 27.81 12.72
CA LEU A 245 -19.47 27.01 12.59
C LEU A 245 -19.59 26.01 13.75
N LYS A 246 -20.80 25.79 14.24
CA LYS A 246 -21.08 24.69 15.16
C LYS A 246 -21.19 23.41 14.35
N TYR A 247 -20.27 22.47 14.53
CA TYR A 247 -20.23 21.23 13.72
C TYR A 247 -20.29 19.97 14.57
N ILE A 248 -20.72 18.87 13.95
CA ILE A 248 -20.54 17.51 14.44
C ILE A 248 -19.76 16.71 13.39
N ALA A 249 -18.65 16.10 13.79
CA ALA A 249 -17.76 15.34 12.92
C ALA A 249 -17.78 13.87 13.34
N ILE A 250 -18.18 12.98 12.42
CA ILE A 250 -18.48 11.57 12.69
C ILE A 250 -17.59 10.68 11.82
N GLU A 251 -16.84 9.78 12.45
CA GLU A 251 -15.98 8.80 11.80
C GLU A 251 -16.29 7.39 12.32
N GLN A 252 -16.56 6.46 11.40
CA GLN A 252 -16.92 5.08 11.75
C GLN A 252 -15.76 4.29 12.34
N ASP A 253 -14.52 4.66 11.99
CA ASP A 253 -13.29 4.09 12.51
C ASP A 253 -12.46 5.19 13.22
N GLN A 254 -11.18 5.30 12.90
CA GLN A 254 -10.28 6.35 13.34
C GLN A 254 -10.16 7.43 12.27
N ILE A 255 -9.71 8.62 12.67
CA ILE A 255 -9.40 9.74 11.76
C ILE A 255 -8.49 9.23 10.63
N VAL A 256 -8.86 9.50 9.39
CA VAL A 256 -8.13 9.07 8.18
C VAL A 256 -7.81 7.57 8.12
N ALA A 257 -8.68 6.73 8.69
CA ALA A 257 -8.53 5.27 8.83
C ALA A 257 -8.08 4.57 7.55
N THR A 258 -8.65 4.93 6.38
CA THR A 258 -8.26 4.32 5.10
C THR A 258 -6.75 4.43 4.86
N ILE A 259 -6.15 5.59 5.12
CA ILE A 259 -4.72 5.81 4.95
C ILE A 259 -3.97 5.08 6.07
N GLN A 260 -4.35 5.30 7.34
CA GLN A 260 -3.60 4.74 8.48
C GLN A 260 -3.50 3.21 8.41
N GLN A 261 -4.62 2.57 8.06
CA GLN A 261 -4.82 1.14 8.25
C GLN A 261 -4.63 0.32 6.96
N THR A 262 -4.77 0.93 5.78
CA THR A 262 -4.62 0.21 4.50
C THR A 262 -3.28 0.47 3.83
N TYR A 263 -2.65 1.62 4.06
CA TYR A 263 -1.34 1.87 3.46
C TYR A 263 -0.30 1.14 4.29
N GLN A 264 0.56 0.36 3.62
CA GLN A 264 1.68 -0.33 4.25
C GLN A 264 2.58 0.65 5.03
N ALA A 265 3.26 0.16 6.05
CA ALA A 265 4.19 0.96 6.85
C ALA A 265 5.32 1.52 5.98
N GLY A 266 5.71 2.78 6.22
CA GLY A 266 6.76 3.45 5.45
C GLY A 266 6.38 3.80 4.00
N LYS A 267 5.14 3.55 3.58
CA LYS A 267 4.68 3.92 2.23
C LYS A 267 4.78 5.43 2.04
N TYR A 268 5.45 5.85 0.97
CA TYR A 268 5.45 7.25 0.54
C TYR A 268 4.10 7.61 -0.08
N VAL A 269 3.54 8.72 0.38
CA VAL A 269 2.28 9.28 -0.10
C VAL A 269 2.58 10.54 -0.89
N TYR A 270 2.30 10.50 -2.19
CA TYR A 270 2.52 11.64 -3.09
C TYR A 270 1.29 12.55 -3.14
N PHE A 271 1.52 13.86 -3.18
CA PHE A 271 0.47 14.88 -3.18
C PHE A 271 0.33 15.53 -4.55
N ASN A 272 -0.25 14.80 -5.50
CA ASN A 272 -0.62 15.34 -6.80
C ASN A 272 -1.97 16.09 -6.73
N PRO A 273 -2.20 17.10 -7.59
CA PRO A 273 -1.23 17.72 -8.52
C PRO A 273 -0.17 18.56 -7.79
N ALA A 274 1.10 18.47 -8.18
CA ALA A 274 2.20 19.15 -7.48
C ALA A 274 2.14 20.68 -7.57
N ASP A 275 1.60 21.20 -8.67
CA ASP A 275 1.41 22.61 -9.00
C ASP A 275 0.26 23.29 -8.25
N GLN A 276 -0.63 22.51 -7.63
CA GLN A 276 -1.75 23.06 -6.87
C GLN A 276 -1.36 23.33 -5.40
N SER A 277 -1.66 24.54 -4.92
CA SER A 277 -1.56 24.91 -3.52
C SER A 277 -2.63 24.23 -2.67
N VAL A 278 -2.30 23.86 -1.43
CA VAL A 278 -3.27 23.33 -0.46
C VAL A 278 -4.00 24.48 0.23
N LYS A 279 -5.34 24.42 0.27
CA LYS A 279 -6.21 25.45 0.89
C LYS A 279 -7.21 24.88 1.90
N GLY A 280 -7.02 23.64 2.35
CA GLY A 280 -7.98 22.93 3.20
C GLY A 280 -7.71 22.92 4.70
N GLY A 281 -6.87 23.83 5.23
CA GLY A 281 -6.61 23.89 6.68
C GLY A 281 -5.78 22.73 7.25
N ILE A 282 -5.33 21.80 6.40
CA ILE A 282 -4.40 20.72 6.72
C ILE A 282 -3.13 20.94 5.92
N ARG A 283 -1.98 20.78 6.58
CA ARG A 283 -0.67 20.95 5.96
C ARG A 283 -0.26 19.69 5.19
N LEU A 284 0.18 19.87 3.94
CA LEU A 284 0.87 18.85 3.15
C LEU A 284 2.24 19.40 2.76
N ASP A 285 3.30 18.79 3.27
CA ASP A 285 4.67 19.21 3.01
C ASP A 285 5.26 18.45 1.82
N GLY A 286 5.83 19.20 0.86
CA GLY A 286 6.60 18.65 -0.25
C GLY A 286 5.79 17.88 -1.31
N PRO A 287 6.49 17.21 -2.25
CA PRO A 287 5.87 16.39 -3.30
C PRO A 287 5.31 15.06 -2.76
N GLY A 288 5.67 14.69 -1.54
CA GLY A 288 5.19 13.53 -0.80
C GLY A 288 5.96 13.35 0.51
N SER A 289 5.40 12.53 1.40
CA SER A 289 6.02 12.20 2.69
C SER A 289 5.76 10.74 3.05
N ALA A 290 6.54 10.18 3.97
CA ALA A 290 6.21 8.90 4.56
C ALA A 290 4.83 9.00 5.25
N LYS A 291 4.02 7.93 5.12
CA LYS A 291 2.67 7.84 5.67
C LYS A 291 2.61 8.32 7.12
N GLU A 292 3.53 7.84 7.95
CA GLU A 292 3.58 8.11 9.39
C GLU A 292 3.82 9.59 9.68
N THR A 293 4.82 10.20 9.02
CA THR A 293 5.11 11.63 9.16
C THR A 293 3.94 12.51 8.71
N MET A 294 3.23 12.12 7.64
CA MET A 294 2.02 12.81 7.21
C MET A 294 0.90 12.72 8.26
N ILE A 295 0.66 11.53 8.81
CA ILE A 295 -0.37 11.32 9.84
C ILE A 295 -0.04 12.12 11.09
N GLU A 296 1.21 12.12 11.55
CA GLU A 296 1.66 12.91 12.71
C GLU A 296 1.35 14.41 12.53
N SER A 297 1.64 14.97 11.35
CA SER A 297 1.34 16.36 11.01
C SER A 297 -0.18 16.66 11.06
N TRP A 298 -1.00 15.74 10.56
CA TRP A 298 -2.46 15.90 10.57
C TRP A 298 -3.05 15.76 11.97
N MET A 299 -2.55 14.82 12.77
CA MET A 299 -2.97 14.65 14.17
C MET A 299 -2.51 15.83 15.04
N SER A 300 -1.34 16.41 14.75
CA SER A 300 -0.92 17.67 15.36
C SER A 300 -1.90 18.79 15.01
N THR A 301 -2.40 18.83 13.77
CA THR A 301 -3.40 19.82 13.33
C THR A 301 -4.74 19.63 14.06
N VAL A 302 -5.19 18.39 14.24
CA VAL A 302 -6.39 18.06 15.05
C VAL A 302 -6.24 18.59 16.47
N SER A 303 -5.10 18.28 17.10
CA SER A 303 -4.83 18.64 18.49
C SER A 303 -4.66 20.15 18.67
N SER A 304 -3.88 20.81 17.82
CA SER A 304 -3.58 22.25 17.92
C SER A 304 -4.80 23.14 17.66
N ASN A 305 -5.75 22.67 16.84
CA ASN A 305 -6.99 23.40 16.55
C ASN A 305 -8.15 23.00 17.48
N GLY A 306 -7.94 22.07 18.42
CA GLY A 306 -8.97 21.57 19.32
C GLY A 306 -10.19 21.03 18.56
N LEU A 307 -9.95 20.25 17.51
CA LEU A 307 -11.02 19.64 16.73
C LEU A 307 -11.66 18.51 17.54
N VAL A 308 -12.99 18.49 17.59
CA VAL A 308 -13.75 17.46 18.31
C VAL A 308 -14.35 16.52 17.26
N ILE A 309 -13.91 15.27 17.26
CA ILE A 309 -14.30 14.26 16.28
C ILE A 309 -14.76 13.02 17.04
N ASN A 310 -15.94 12.50 16.67
CA ASN A 310 -16.47 11.26 17.21
C ASN A 310 -15.94 10.10 16.36
N GLU A 311 -14.86 9.47 16.81
CA GLU A 311 -14.35 8.21 16.27
C GLU A 311 -15.19 7.01 16.74
N PHE A 312 -15.15 5.92 15.97
CA PHE A 312 -15.92 4.70 16.24
C PHE A 312 -17.44 4.94 16.32
N GLU A 313 -17.95 5.86 15.52
CA GLU A 313 -19.37 6.19 15.41
C GLU A 313 -19.77 6.24 13.94
N SER A 314 -20.64 5.33 13.51
CA SER A 314 -21.06 5.27 12.10
C SER A 314 -22.41 5.92 11.88
N CYS A 315 -22.51 6.72 10.80
CA CYS A 315 -23.78 7.25 10.35
C CYS A 315 -24.60 6.14 9.68
N LYS A 316 -25.79 5.87 10.21
CA LYS A 316 -26.69 4.82 9.71
C LYS A 316 -27.77 5.39 8.80
N LYS A 317 -28.27 6.59 9.11
CA LYS A 317 -29.37 7.21 8.38
C LYS A 317 -29.33 8.72 8.50
N ILE A 318 -29.72 9.41 7.42
CA ILE A 318 -29.95 10.84 7.42
C ILE A 318 -31.37 11.07 6.88
N SER A 319 -32.21 11.75 7.66
CA SER A 319 -33.55 12.15 7.24
C SER A 319 -33.70 13.66 7.29
N ARG A 320 -34.61 14.21 6.48
CA ARG A 320 -34.94 15.62 6.49
C ARG A 320 -36.18 15.85 7.35
N GLU A 321 -36.11 16.80 8.28
CA GLU A 321 -37.23 17.24 9.10
C GLU A 321 -37.38 18.76 8.96
N GLY A 322 -38.29 19.22 8.10
CA GLY A 322 -38.42 20.63 7.77
C GLY A 322 -37.14 21.21 7.15
N ASP A 323 -36.56 22.21 7.80
CA ASP A 323 -35.35 22.93 7.34
C ASP A 323 -34.04 22.40 7.94
N ARG A 324 -34.08 21.24 8.61
CA ARG A 324 -32.91 20.58 9.20
C ARG A 324 -32.85 19.11 8.82
N PHE A 325 -31.70 18.50 9.09
CA PHE A 325 -31.45 17.08 8.97
C PHE A 325 -31.34 16.44 10.34
N VAL A 326 -31.86 15.22 10.47
CA VAL A 326 -31.60 14.33 11.59
C VAL A 326 -30.59 13.30 11.12
N VAL A 327 -29.45 13.25 11.80
CA VAL A 327 -28.37 12.29 11.56
C VAL A 327 -28.44 11.23 12.65
N GLU A 328 -28.86 10.02 12.27
CA GLU A 328 -28.90 8.86 13.16
C GLU A 328 -27.58 8.09 13.04
N THR A 329 -26.89 7.91 14.15
CA THR A 329 -25.59 7.24 14.24
C THR A 329 -25.63 6.06 15.20
N GLN A 330 -24.61 5.19 15.13
CA GLN A 330 -24.40 4.10 16.05
C GLN A 330 -22.95 4.09 16.53
N GLN A 331 -22.74 3.97 17.84
CA GLN A 331 -21.41 3.79 18.40
C GLN A 331 -20.95 2.32 18.25
N GLU A 332 -19.79 2.08 17.67
CA GLU A 332 -19.37 0.73 17.23
C GLU A 332 -19.14 -0.25 18.40
N ARG A 333 -18.68 0.25 19.55
CA ARG A 333 -18.34 -0.60 20.72
C ARG A 333 -19.56 -1.02 21.55
N THR A 334 -20.50 -0.11 21.74
CA THR A 334 -21.67 -0.24 22.63
C THR A 334 -22.95 -0.51 21.86
N ARG A 335 -22.94 -0.33 20.54
CA ARG A 335 -24.11 -0.39 19.65
C ARG A 335 -25.20 0.63 19.98
N GLN A 336 -24.91 1.61 20.84
CA GLN A 336 -25.84 2.67 21.21
C GLN A 336 -26.19 3.54 19.99
N LEU A 337 -27.48 3.80 19.81
CA LEU A 337 -27.98 4.72 18.79
C LEU A 337 -28.01 6.15 19.33
N ILE A 338 -27.51 7.09 18.54
CA ILE A 338 -27.45 8.51 18.88
C ILE A 338 -28.10 9.30 17.74
N LYS A 339 -28.70 10.46 18.06
CA LYS A 339 -29.32 11.36 17.08
C LYS A 339 -28.77 12.76 17.24
N TYR A 340 -28.41 13.38 16.12
CA TYR A 340 -28.04 14.80 16.05
C TYR A 340 -28.92 15.53 15.06
N THR A 341 -29.09 16.83 15.27
CA THR A 341 -29.73 17.69 14.28
C THR A 341 -28.74 18.68 13.66
N ALA A 342 -28.74 18.81 12.33
CA ALA A 342 -27.85 19.71 11.61
C ALA A 342 -28.56 20.47 10.49
N ARG A 343 -28.17 21.72 10.23
CA ARG A 343 -28.75 22.52 9.13
C ARG A 343 -28.26 22.04 7.76
N ARG A 344 -27.01 21.58 7.66
CA ARG A 344 -26.39 21.04 6.45
C ARG A 344 -25.65 19.75 6.74
N VAL A 345 -25.46 18.94 5.71
CA VAL A 345 -24.69 17.70 5.80
C VAL A 345 -23.62 17.67 4.72
N ILE A 346 -22.39 17.32 5.10
CA ILE A 346 -21.30 16.99 4.19
C ILE A 346 -21.09 15.49 4.24
N LEU A 347 -21.14 14.85 3.07
CA LEU A 347 -20.79 13.46 2.88
C LEU A 347 -19.36 13.37 2.34
N ALA A 348 -18.44 12.92 3.20
CA ALA A 348 -17.02 12.72 2.93
C ALA A 348 -16.59 11.26 3.18
N ILE A 349 -17.47 10.33 2.80
CA ILE A 349 -17.45 8.90 3.16
C ILE A 349 -16.48 8.03 2.33
N GLY A 350 -15.78 8.62 1.34
CA GLY A 350 -14.86 7.90 0.46
C GLY A 350 -15.53 6.84 -0.43
N ASN A 351 -14.74 6.10 -1.21
CA ASN A 351 -15.26 5.11 -2.18
C ASN A 351 -15.02 3.65 -1.79
N ARG A 352 -14.28 3.38 -0.69
CA ARG A 352 -13.96 1.99 -0.27
C ARG A 352 -15.17 1.23 0.27
N GLY A 353 -16.14 1.95 0.83
CA GLY A 353 -17.35 1.34 1.38
C GLY A 353 -17.12 0.55 2.66
N THR A 354 -18.18 -0.08 3.17
CA THR A 354 -18.09 -0.97 4.35
C THR A 354 -17.69 -2.37 3.87
N PRO A 355 -16.72 -3.05 4.52
CA PRO A 355 -16.37 -4.42 4.15
C PRO A 355 -17.58 -5.35 4.15
N MET A 356 -17.71 -6.18 3.12
CA MET A 356 -18.76 -7.19 3.09
C MET A 356 -18.47 -8.29 4.11
N ARG A 357 -19.53 -8.71 4.80
CA ARG A 357 -19.50 -9.74 5.85
C ARG A 357 -19.71 -11.11 5.24
N LEU A 358 -19.06 -12.13 5.83
CA LEU A 358 -19.26 -13.54 5.47
C LEU A 358 -20.67 -14.01 5.88
N ASN A 359 -21.24 -13.42 6.93
CA ASN A 359 -22.54 -13.79 7.50
C ASN A 359 -22.61 -15.28 7.89
N VAL A 360 -21.54 -15.76 8.52
CA VAL A 360 -21.40 -17.15 8.99
C VAL A 360 -21.26 -17.17 10.50
N ARG A 361 -21.61 -18.30 11.12
CA ARG A 361 -21.41 -18.49 12.55
C ARG A 361 -19.91 -18.41 12.88
N GLY A 362 -19.57 -17.63 13.91
CA GLY A 362 -18.19 -17.42 14.36
C GLY A 362 -17.43 -16.30 13.65
N GLU A 363 -18.07 -15.54 12.75
CA GLU A 363 -17.43 -14.38 12.12
C GLU A 363 -16.96 -13.31 13.12
N ASP A 364 -17.71 -13.12 14.21
CA ASP A 364 -17.41 -12.15 15.28
C ASP A 364 -16.54 -12.74 16.42
N LEU A 365 -15.88 -13.89 16.18
CA LEU A 365 -15.08 -14.55 17.21
C LEU A 365 -13.84 -13.72 17.54
N ARG A 366 -13.66 -13.46 18.84
CA ARG A 366 -12.46 -12.80 19.39
C ARG A 366 -11.51 -13.82 19.99
N MET A 367 -10.22 -13.55 19.85
CA MET A 367 -9.15 -14.36 20.38
C MET A 367 -8.24 -13.50 21.24
N ARG A 368 -7.59 -14.12 22.23
CA ARG A 368 -6.51 -13.47 22.96
C ARG A 368 -5.20 -13.73 22.22
N VAL A 369 -4.51 -12.65 21.88
CA VAL A 369 -3.17 -12.71 21.32
C VAL A 369 -2.20 -12.55 22.47
N GLU A 370 -1.43 -13.59 22.76
CA GLU A 370 -0.35 -13.53 23.74
C GLU A 370 0.85 -12.79 23.15
N SER A 371 1.57 -12.06 24.01
CA SER A 371 2.78 -11.34 23.60
C SER A 371 3.86 -12.35 23.19
N VAL A 372 4.15 -12.41 21.89
CA VAL A 372 5.30 -13.18 21.38
C VAL A 372 6.58 -12.37 21.67
N PRO A 373 7.70 -12.98 22.11
CA PRO A 373 8.96 -12.28 22.29
C PRO A 373 9.36 -11.48 21.04
N THR A 374 10.08 -10.38 21.21
CA THR A 374 10.64 -9.58 20.10
C THR A 374 11.56 -10.44 19.24
N VAL A 375 11.04 -11.03 18.17
CA VAL A 375 11.83 -11.78 17.19
C VAL A 375 12.12 -10.84 16.03
N ALA A 376 13.39 -10.54 15.77
CA ALA A 376 13.74 -9.83 14.53
C ALA A 376 13.42 -10.74 13.33
N ASN A 377 12.87 -10.14 12.27
CA ASN A 377 12.35 -10.86 11.10
C ASN A 377 13.29 -12.00 10.67
N GLN A 378 12.75 -13.19 10.44
CA GLN A 378 13.52 -14.35 9.95
C GLN A 378 14.09 -14.13 8.55
N PHE A 379 13.65 -13.09 7.83
CA PHE A 379 14.07 -12.79 6.47
C PHE A 379 14.32 -11.30 6.29
N CYS A 380 15.26 -10.96 5.42
CA CYS A 380 15.63 -9.58 5.16
C CYS A 380 14.51 -8.92 4.35
N SER A 381 13.94 -7.83 4.88
CA SER A 381 12.88 -7.07 4.20
C SER A 381 13.34 -6.38 2.91
N GLN A 382 14.65 -6.29 2.67
CA GLN A 382 15.21 -5.63 1.49
C GLN A 382 15.57 -6.62 0.37
N CYS A 383 16.02 -7.84 0.69
CA CYS A 383 16.47 -8.79 -0.33
C CYS A 383 15.87 -10.20 -0.22
N GLY A 384 15.03 -10.47 0.78
CA GLY A 384 14.44 -11.79 1.00
C GLY A 384 15.38 -12.83 1.60
N ALA A 385 16.67 -12.52 1.77
CA ALA A 385 17.64 -13.45 2.34
C ALA A 385 17.22 -13.96 3.72
N GLY A 386 17.34 -15.27 3.93
CA GLY A 386 17.14 -15.89 5.24
C GLY A 386 18.11 -15.33 6.27
N ARG A 387 17.59 -15.00 7.45
CA ARG A 387 18.38 -14.59 8.59
C ARG A 387 19.14 -15.80 9.12
N VAL A 388 20.43 -15.82 8.84
CA VAL A 388 21.36 -16.78 9.44
C VAL A 388 21.69 -16.27 10.84
N SER A 389 21.28 -16.99 11.88
CA SER A 389 21.47 -16.70 13.32
C SER A 389 20.78 -15.42 13.85
N GLU A 390 21.12 -14.95 15.06
CA GLU A 390 20.59 -13.71 15.63
C GLU A 390 21.26 -12.43 15.08
N ASN A 391 21.83 -12.48 13.88
CA ASN A 391 22.47 -11.32 13.26
C ASN A 391 21.51 -10.13 13.13
N LYS A 392 21.96 -8.93 13.52
CA LYS A 392 21.17 -7.69 13.39
C LYS A 392 21.15 -7.12 11.98
N PHE A 393 22.02 -7.63 11.11
CA PHE A 393 22.17 -7.17 9.72
C PHE A 393 22.15 -8.36 8.77
N CYS A 394 21.50 -8.18 7.63
CA CYS A 394 21.46 -9.14 6.54
C CYS A 394 22.86 -9.31 5.95
N ILE A 395 23.32 -10.56 5.84
CA ILE A 395 24.63 -10.90 5.31
C ILE A 395 24.74 -10.68 3.78
N GLU A 396 23.62 -10.66 3.06
CA GLU A 396 23.60 -10.45 1.61
C GLU A 396 23.61 -8.97 1.22
N CYS A 397 22.70 -8.17 1.80
CA CYS A 397 22.54 -6.76 1.39
C CYS A 397 22.94 -5.73 2.45
N GLY A 398 23.31 -6.17 3.66
CA GLY A 398 23.69 -5.28 4.77
C GLY A 398 22.52 -4.56 5.46
N ALA A 399 21.28 -4.80 5.04
CA ALA A 399 20.10 -4.19 5.65
C ALA A 399 19.93 -4.63 7.12
N ARG A 400 19.54 -3.70 7.99
CA ARG A 400 19.23 -4.05 9.39
C ARG A 400 17.92 -4.82 9.46
N PHE A 401 17.89 -5.92 10.20
CA PHE A 401 16.63 -6.60 10.50
C PHE A 401 15.76 -5.71 11.40
N ALA A 402 14.51 -5.50 11.00
CA ALA A 402 13.55 -4.80 11.84
C ALA A 402 13.26 -5.64 13.09
N GLU A 403 13.44 -5.04 14.26
CA GLU A 403 13.01 -5.61 15.55
C GLU A 403 11.59 -5.08 15.79
N LYS A 404 10.58 -5.96 15.82
CA LYS A 404 9.23 -5.58 16.25
C LYS A 404 9.13 -5.74 17.77
N THR A 405 8.74 -4.68 18.46
CA THR A 405 8.39 -4.76 19.88
C THR A 405 7.26 -5.77 20.07
N ALA A 406 7.43 -6.70 21.02
CA ALA A 406 6.37 -7.63 21.40
C ALA A 406 5.06 -6.88 21.65
N PRO A 407 3.96 -7.20 20.95
CA PRO A 407 2.67 -6.61 21.24
C PRO A 407 2.25 -6.99 22.67
N GLN A 408 1.69 -6.04 23.41
CA GLN A 408 1.06 -6.34 24.70
C GLN A 408 -0.08 -7.35 24.47
N PRO A 409 -0.37 -8.24 25.44
CA PRO A 409 -1.51 -9.14 25.31
C PRO A 409 -2.78 -8.34 25.00
N SER A 410 -3.39 -8.63 23.86
CA SER A 410 -4.55 -7.90 23.36
C SER A 410 -5.63 -8.84 22.89
N GLU A 411 -6.89 -8.42 23.03
CA GLU A 411 -7.97 -9.07 22.29
C GLU A 411 -7.89 -8.68 20.82
N ASP A 412 -8.11 -9.65 19.95
CA ASP A 412 -8.09 -9.43 18.52
C ASP A 412 -9.20 -10.22 17.82
N ASP A 413 -9.72 -9.65 16.73
CA ASP A 413 -10.76 -10.32 15.92
C ASP A 413 -10.14 -11.42 15.06
N LYS A 414 -10.71 -12.63 15.09
CA LYS A 414 -10.26 -13.76 14.26
C LYS A 414 -10.46 -13.51 12.77
N VAL A 415 -11.57 -12.85 12.42
CA VAL A 415 -11.89 -12.47 11.05
C VAL A 415 -11.44 -11.03 10.79
N LYS A 416 -10.55 -10.88 9.81
CA LYS A 416 -10.00 -9.63 9.34
C LYS A 416 -10.59 -9.29 7.97
N PHE A 417 -10.89 -8.02 7.75
CA PHE A 417 -11.37 -7.53 6.45
C PHE A 417 -10.29 -6.79 5.65
N LYS A 418 -9.04 -6.82 6.14
CA LYS A 418 -7.86 -6.22 5.54
C LYS A 418 -6.60 -6.90 6.04
N LEU A 419 -5.54 -6.89 5.24
CA LEU A 419 -4.19 -7.26 5.65
C LEU A 419 -3.38 -5.98 5.85
N THR A 420 -2.90 -5.73 7.07
CA THR A 420 -2.08 -4.54 7.38
C THR A 420 -0.60 -4.83 7.21
N ASP A 421 -0.07 -5.85 7.91
CA ASP A 421 1.30 -6.32 7.74
C ASP A 421 1.35 -7.86 7.74
N PRO A 422 1.81 -8.51 6.65
CA PRO A 422 1.94 -9.97 6.60
C PRO A 422 2.92 -10.54 7.63
N ASN A 423 3.88 -9.74 8.12
CA ASN A 423 4.86 -10.19 9.11
C ASN A 423 4.24 -10.44 10.49
N ASP A 424 3.06 -9.91 10.79
CA ASP A 424 2.36 -10.15 12.07
C ASP A 424 1.84 -11.59 12.19
N TYR A 425 1.81 -12.33 11.08
CA TYR A 425 1.15 -13.63 10.99
C TYR A 425 2.14 -14.78 10.76
N SER A 426 3.43 -14.60 11.05
CA SER A 426 4.46 -15.64 10.83
C SER A 426 4.13 -16.96 11.54
N GLY A 427 4.33 -18.07 10.83
CA GLY A 427 4.08 -19.43 11.31
C GLY A 427 2.61 -19.76 11.56
N LYS A 428 1.66 -18.97 11.05
CA LYS A 428 0.22 -19.16 11.28
C LYS A 428 -0.46 -19.92 10.13
N HIS A 429 -1.60 -20.53 10.45
CA HIS A 429 -2.55 -21.10 9.50
C HIS A 429 -3.59 -20.05 9.13
N LEU A 430 -3.58 -19.62 7.88
CA LEU A 430 -4.33 -18.46 7.42
C LEU A 430 -5.27 -18.87 6.29
N ILE A 431 -6.53 -18.42 6.38
CA ILE A 431 -7.49 -18.56 5.29
C ILE A 431 -7.73 -17.18 4.70
N VAL A 432 -7.59 -17.05 3.38
CA VAL A 432 -8.02 -15.86 2.65
C VAL A 432 -9.26 -16.20 1.86
N VAL A 433 -10.34 -15.45 2.04
CA VAL A 433 -11.60 -15.63 1.32
C VAL A 433 -11.74 -14.52 0.29
N GLY A 434 -11.82 -14.87 -0.98
CA GLY A 434 -11.96 -13.90 -2.08
C GLY A 434 -11.18 -14.29 -3.32
N ALA A 435 -11.44 -13.59 -4.42
CA ALA A 435 -10.91 -13.93 -5.74
C ALA A 435 -10.47 -12.71 -6.58
N GLY A 436 -10.53 -11.50 -6.00
CA GLY A 436 -10.08 -10.26 -6.64
C GLY A 436 -8.66 -9.88 -6.21
N ASN A 437 -8.14 -8.78 -6.78
CA ASN A 437 -6.77 -8.30 -6.55
C ASN A 437 -6.36 -8.28 -5.06
N SER A 438 -7.16 -7.67 -4.18
CA SER A 438 -6.81 -7.58 -2.75
C SER A 438 -6.71 -8.94 -2.06
N ALA A 439 -7.58 -9.90 -2.40
CA ALA A 439 -7.53 -11.24 -1.84
C ALA A 439 -6.31 -12.00 -2.32
N VAL A 440 -6.01 -11.91 -3.63
CA VAL A 440 -4.88 -12.58 -4.25
C VAL A 440 -3.55 -12.00 -3.78
N GLU A 441 -3.42 -10.67 -3.73
CA GLU A 441 -2.25 -9.98 -3.19
C GLU A 441 -2.01 -10.37 -1.73
N ALA A 442 -3.05 -10.38 -0.90
CA ALA A 442 -2.91 -10.78 0.50
C ALA A 442 -2.48 -12.25 0.64
N ALA A 443 -3.04 -13.15 -0.17
CA ALA A 443 -2.64 -14.56 -0.15
C ALA A 443 -1.16 -14.73 -0.56
N ILE A 444 -0.70 -14.02 -1.59
CA ILE A 444 0.70 -14.02 -2.02
C ILE A 444 1.58 -13.41 -0.94
N ASP A 445 1.23 -12.25 -0.37
CA ASP A 445 2.02 -11.56 0.65
C ASP A 445 2.12 -12.36 1.96
N LEU A 446 1.11 -13.16 2.28
CA LEU A 446 1.12 -14.09 3.41
C LEU A 446 1.95 -15.34 3.10
N ALA A 447 2.04 -15.79 1.85
CA ALA A 447 2.79 -16.98 1.46
C ALA A 447 4.25 -16.70 1.08
N ALA A 448 4.56 -15.49 0.62
CA ALA A 448 5.81 -15.16 -0.06
C ALA A 448 6.30 -13.74 0.23
N PHE A 449 7.59 -13.53 -0.06
CA PHE A 449 8.20 -12.21 -0.19
C PHE A 449 8.22 -11.82 -1.65
N ARG A 450 7.86 -10.57 -1.95
CA ARG A 450 7.92 -10.01 -3.30
C ARG A 450 9.08 -9.04 -3.46
N SER A 451 9.54 -8.87 -4.69
CA SER A 451 10.47 -7.81 -5.07
C SER A 451 9.89 -6.43 -4.76
N GLU A 452 10.74 -5.40 -4.71
CA GLU A 452 10.32 -4.02 -4.36
C GLU A 452 9.26 -3.46 -5.32
N ASP A 453 9.33 -3.84 -6.60
CA ASP A 453 8.33 -3.52 -7.62
C ASP A 453 7.07 -4.42 -7.58
N GLY A 454 7.05 -5.41 -6.69
CA GLY A 454 5.95 -6.36 -6.51
C GLY A 454 5.80 -7.39 -7.63
N ALA A 455 6.70 -7.40 -8.62
CA ALA A 455 6.53 -8.15 -9.86
C ALA A 455 6.96 -9.63 -9.79
N ARG A 456 7.79 -10.00 -8.81
CA ARG A 456 8.35 -11.36 -8.68
C ARG A 456 8.37 -11.83 -7.24
N ILE A 457 8.28 -13.14 -7.04
CA ILE A 457 8.55 -13.77 -5.75
C ILE A 457 10.07 -13.84 -5.56
N VAL A 458 10.54 -13.43 -4.38
CA VAL A 458 11.96 -13.45 -3.99
C VAL A 458 12.24 -14.41 -2.84
N GLY A 459 11.21 -14.97 -2.22
CA GLY A 459 11.32 -15.94 -1.13
C GLY A 459 9.97 -16.37 -0.59
N TRP A 460 9.98 -17.35 0.33
CA TRP A 460 8.78 -17.94 0.90
C TRP A 460 8.67 -17.67 2.39
N ARG A 461 7.44 -17.54 2.89
CA ARG A 461 7.12 -17.46 4.32
C ARG A 461 6.83 -18.85 4.89
N ASP A 462 6.81 -18.94 6.21
CA ASP A 462 6.51 -20.15 6.98
C ASP A 462 5.01 -20.35 7.22
N ASN A 463 4.16 -19.48 6.68
CA ASN A 463 2.72 -19.53 6.82
C ASN A 463 2.09 -20.66 6.00
N VAL A 464 1.01 -21.24 6.52
CA VAL A 464 0.15 -22.15 5.76
C VAL A 464 -1.05 -21.36 5.26
N VAL A 465 -1.09 -21.07 3.97
CA VAL A 465 -2.12 -20.22 3.36
C VAL A 465 -3.11 -21.05 2.55
N THR A 466 -4.39 -20.94 2.90
CA THR A 466 -5.50 -21.51 2.13
C THR A 466 -6.31 -20.38 1.49
N LEU A 467 -6.45 -20.39 0.16
CA LEU A 467 -7.22 -19.41 -0.59
C LEU A 467 -8.57 -19.99 -0.99
N VAL A 468 -9.65 -19.52 -0.37
CA VAL A 468 -11.02 -20.00 -0.61
C VAL A 468 -11.73 -19.11 -1.62
N ILE A 469 -12.08 -19.71 -2.77
CA ILE A 469 -12.64 -19.02 -3.93
C ILE A 469 -14.02 -19.62 -4.24
N ARG A 470 -15.05 -18.77 -4.22
CA ARG A 470 -16.44 -19.18 -4.43
C ARG A 470 -16.69 -19.81 -5.81
N SER A 471 -15.99 -19.33 -6.83
CA SER A 471 -16.13 -19.81 -8.21
C SER A 471 -14.76 -19.87 -8.89
N ASN A 472 -14.33 -18.78 -9.52
CA ASN A 472 -13.04 -18.61 -10.19
C ASN A 472 -12.45 -17.26 -9.80
N PHE A 473 -11.18 -17.02 -10.19
CA PHE A 473 -10.60 -15.67 -10.16
C PHE A 473 -11.48 -14.68 -10.92
N LYS A 474 -11.57 -13.45 -10.42
CA LYS A 474 -12.33 -12.42 -11.11
C LYS A 474 -11.72 -12.11 -12.48
N SER A 475 -12.56 -11.70 -13.43
CA SER A 475 -12.12 -11.29 -14.77
C SER A 475 -11.27 -10.02 -14.76
N ASP A 476 -11.42 -9.18 -13.72
CA ASP A 476 -10.64 -7.96 -13.49
C ASP A 476 -9.41 -8.19 -12.60
N LEU A 477 -9.06 -9.45 -12.31
CA LEU A 477 -7.80 -9.77 -11.62
C LEU A 477 -6.63 -9.43 -12.53
N LYS A 478 -5.72 -8.58 -12.03
CA LYS A 478 -4.53 -8.15 -12.76
C LYS A 478 -3.70 -9.35 -13.19
N LEU A 479 -3.21 -9.31 -14.42
CA LEU A 479 -2.45 -10.41 -15.01
C LEU A 479 -1.22 -10.76 -14.16
N GLY A 480 -0.47 -9.76 -13.68
CA GLY A 480 0.69 -9.99 -12.80
C GLY A 480 0.31 -10.74 -11.52
N ASN A 481 -0.74 -10.29 -10.83
CA ASN A 481 -1.26 -10.96 -9.63
C ASN A 481 -1.73 -12.38 -9.91
N LYS A 482 -2.38 -12.60 -11.06
CA LYS A 482 -2.84 -13.92 -11.49
C LYS A 482 -1.67 -14.88 -11.71
N MET A 483 -0.59 -14.42 -12.37
CA MET A 483 0.61 -15.24 -12.60
C MET A 483 1.29 -15.62 -11.29
N LEU A 484 1.51 -14.66 -10.38
CA LEU A 484 2.11 -14.93 -9.07
C LEU A 484 1.26 -15.86 -8.20
N ALA A 485 -0.07 -15.76 -8.30
CA ALA A 485 -0.97 -16.67 -7.59
C ALA A 485 -0.80 -18.12 -8.08
N TYR A 486 -0.73 -18.34 -9.39
CA TYR A 486 -0.48 -19.67 -9.95
C TYR A 486 0.88 -20.21 -9.56
N GLU A 487 1.93 -19.38 -9.60
CA GLU A 487 3.27 -19.77 -9.13
C GLU A 487 3.24 -20.24 -7.67
N CYS A 488 2.54 -19.52 -6.78
CA CYS A 488 2.38 -19.93 -5.39
C CYS A 488 1.57 -21.24 -5.23
N ILE A 489 0.59 -21.49 -6.10
CA ILE A 489 -0.23 -22.71 -6.08
C ILE A 489 0.58 -23.91 -6.56
N ASP A 490 1.30 -23.75 -7.68
CA ASP A 490 2.12 -24.80 -8.29
C ASP A 490 3.28 -25.22 -7.37
N GLU A 491 3.87 -24.27 -6.63
CA GLU A 491 4.88 -24.51 -5.60
C GLU A 491 4.30 -25.05 -4.27
N GLY A 492 2.99 -25.25 -4.18
CA GLY A 492 2.32 -25.79 -3.00
C GLY A 492 2.31 -24.84 -1.78
N ARG A 493 2.55 -23.54 -2.02
CA ARG A 493 2.61 -22.50 -0.98
C ARG A 493 1.24 -21.91 -0.67
N ILE A 494 0.32 -21.95 -1.62
CA ILE A 494 -1.08 -21.61 -1.44
C ILE A 494 -1.95 -22.82 -1.80
N ASN A 495 -2.76 -23.27 -0.84
CA ASN A 495 -3.81 -24.26 -1.11
C ASN A 495 -5.08 -23.56 -1.62
N ALA A 496 -5.35 -23.64 -2.92
CA ALA A 496 -6.50 -22.98 -3.54
C ALA A 496 -7.75 -23.88 -3.57
N CYS A 497 -8.82 -23.45 -2.91
CA CYS A 497 -10.11 -24.14 -2.84
C CYS A 497 -11.16 -23.44 -3.72
N PHE A 498 -11.30 -23.89 -4.97
CA PHE A 498 -12.31 -23.37 -5.91
C PHE A 498 -13.69 -24.02 -5.70
N GLY A 499 -14.76 -23.25 -5.93
CA GLY A 499 -16.13 -23.72 -5.75
C GLY A 499 -16.54 -23.91 -4.29
N GLN A 500 -15.77 -23.36 -3.35
CA GLN A 500 -15.98 -23.53 -1.91
C GLN A 500 -16.19 -22.18 -1.21
N THR A 501 -16.81 -22.21 -0.03
CA THR A 501 -16.96 -21.06 0.85
C THR A 501 -16.96 -21.50 2.31
N ILE A 502 -16.87 -20.54 3.23
CA ILE A 502 -16.93 -20.79 4.66
C ILE A 502 -18.35 -21.18 5.06
N LYS A 503 -18.47 -22.25 5.85
CA LYS A 503 -19.70 -22.67 6.51
C LYS A 503 -19.77 -22.11 7.94
N GLU A 504 -18.72 -22.34 8.72
CA GLU A 504 -18.64 -21.96 10.13
C GLU A 504 -17.18 -21.73 10.53
N ILE A 505 -16.95 -20.76 11.40
CA ILE A 505 -15.64 -20.42 11.97
C ILE A 505 -15.64 -20.82 13.44
N LYS A 506 -14.69 -21.68 13.83
CA LYS A 506 -14.47 -22.04 15.23
C LYS A 506 -13.17 -21.41 15.74
N SER A 507 -12.79 -21.68 16.98
CA SER A 507 -11.60 -21.09 17.61
C SER A 507 -10.27 -21.51 16.96
N ASP A 508 -10.15 -22.74 16.47
CA ASP A 508 -8.91 -23.35 15.97
C ASP A 508 -9.05 -23.98 14.57
N GLU A 509 -10.27 -24.11 14.07
CA GLU A 509 -10.58 -24.64 12.73
C GLU A 509 -11.68 -23.84 12.03
N VAL A 510 -11.76 -24.01 10.72
CA VAL A 510 -12.80 -23.45 9.85
C VAL A 510 -13.39 -24.56 9.00
N LEU A 511 -14.73 -24.59 8.95
CA LEU A 511 -15.51 -25.57 8.21
C LEU A 511 -15.85 -24.98 6.84
N LEU A 512 -15.62 -25.77 5.79
CA LEU A 512 -15.93 -25.38 4.42
C LEU A 512 -17.20 -26.10 3.92
N MET A 513 -17.89 -25.46 2.99
CA MET A 513 -19.05 -25.98 2.26
C MET A 513 -18.89 -25.71 0.76
N LYS A 514 -19.71 -26.39 -0.06
CA LYS A 514 -19.82 -26.04 -1.48
C LYS A 514 -20.46 -24.67 -1.63
N ALA A 515 -19.87 -23.83 -2.48
CA ALA A 515 -20.40 -22.51 -2.78
C ALA A 515 -21.80 -22.55 -3.42
N SER A 516 -22.17 -23.67 -4.06
CA SER A 516 -23.48 -23.89 -4.66
C SER A 516 -24.61 -23.99 -3.64
N GLU A 517 -24.31 -24.39 -2.40
CA GLU A 517 -25.33 -24.66 -1.36
C GLU A 517 -25.86 -23.38 -0.69
N ARG A 518 -25.26 -22.21 -0.98
CA ARG A 518 -25.63 -20.81 -0.64
C ARG A 518 -25.90 -20.49 0.83
N ASP A 519 -26.66 -21.30 1.55
CA ASP A 519 -27.02 -21.13 2.95
C ASP A 519 -26.11 -22.01 3.84
N PRO A 520 -25.27 -21.40 4.70
CA PRO A 520 -24.35 -22.15 5.56
C PRO A 520 -25.05 -22.98 6.64
N THR A 521 -26.30 -22.67 6.99
CA THR A 521 -27.03 -23.38 8.05
C THR A 521 -27.52 -24.75 7.61
N SER A 522 -27.88 -24.88 6.32
CA SER A 522 -28.40 -26.11 5.72
C SER A 522 -27.35 -26.87 4.90
N ALA A 523 -26.26 -26.22 4.50
CA ALA A 523 -25.21 -26.82 3.69
C ALA A 523 -24.47 -27.97 4.39
N SER A 524 -24.05 -28.95 3.61
CA SER A 524 -23.16 -30.03 4.04
C SER A 524 -21.74 -29.53 4.27
N GLU A 525 -21.09 -30.06 5.30
CA GLU A 525 -19.66 -29.82 5.53
C GLU A 525 -18.85 -30.69 4.54
N ILE A 526 -17.88 -30.09 3.86
CA ILE A 526 -17.02 -30.81 2.89
C ILE A 526 -15.56 -30.94 3.34
N ALA A 527 -15.10 -30.05 4.22
CA ALA A 527 -13.72 -30.05 4.73
C ALA A 527 -13.61 -29.26 6.03
N ARG A 528 -12.57 -29.60 6.81
CA ARG A 528 -12.10 -28.83 7.97
C ARG A 528 -10.67 -28.40 7.75
N VAL A 529 -10.39 -27.13 8.01
CA VAL A 529 -9.06 -26.54 7.83
C VAL A 529 -8.64 -25.94 9.16
N LYS A 530 -7.51 -26.39 9.70
CA LYS A 530 -6.88 -25.75 10.86
C LYS A 530 -6.63 -24.28 10.53
N ASN A 531 -7.00 -23.38 11.43
CA ASN A 531 -7.00 -21.96 11.13
C ASN A 531 -6.82 -21.10 12.37
N ASP A 532 -5.84 -20.22 12.32
CA ASP A 532 -5.61 -19.16 13.30
C ASP A 532 -6.38 -17.89 12.92
N TYR A 533 -6.27 -17.41 11.66
CA TYR A 533 -6.95 -16.19 11.21
C TYR A 533 -7.63 -16.33 9.86
N VAL A 534 -8.75 -15.63 9.67
CA VAL A 534 -9.48 -15.55 8.40
C VAL A 534 -9.42 -14.13 7.85
N PHE A 535 -8.99 -13.96 6.61
CA PHE A 535 -9.05 -12.70 5.89
C PHE A 535 -10.23 -12.72 4.90
N ALA A 536 -11.34 -12.09 5.27
CA ALA A 536 -12.54 -11.94 4.46
C ALA A 536 -12.38 -10.78 3.45
N LEU A 537 -11.60 -10.99 2.40
CA LEU A 537 -11.28 -10.01 1.36
C LEU A 537 -12.24 -10.14 0.15
N ILE A 538 -13.53 -10.19 0.46
CA ILE A 538 -14.60 -10.41 -0.52
C ILE A 538 -15.09 -9.12 -1.21
N GLY A 539 -14.55 -7.97 -0.82
CA GLY A 539 -14.89 -6.64 -1.32
C GLY A 539 -15.65 -5.80 -0.29
N GLY A 540 -15.99 -4.57 -0.66
CA GLY A 540 -16.81 -3.66 0.15
C GLY A 540 -18.10 -3.29 -0.56
N GLU A 541 -19.17 -3.07 0.20
CA GLU A 541 -20.37 -2.43 -0.33
C GLU A 541 -20.07 -0.95 -0.60
N LYS A 542 -20.04 -0.58 -1.89
CA LYS A 542 -19.94 0.83 -2.27
C LYS A 542 -21.03 1.64 -1.57
N PRO A 543 -20.77 2.92 -1.22
CA PRO A 543 -21.75 3.76 -0.54
C PRO A 543 -22.97 4.11 -1.44
N THR A 544 -23.05 3.59 -2.66
CA THR A 544 -24.13 3.80 -3.62
C THR A 544 -25.52 3.61 -3.00
N LYS A 545 -25.78 2.47 -2.34
CA LYS A 545 -27.07 2.23 -1.68
C LYS A 545 -27.39 3.28 -0.62
N PHE A 546 -26.38 3.67 0.17
CA PHE A 546 -26.52 4.72 1.17
C PHE A 546 -26.86 6.06 0.52
N LEU A 547 -26.13 6.47 -0.52
CA LEU A 547 -26.39 7.71 -1.26
C LEU A 547 -27.78 7.72 -1.93
N GLU A 548 -28.17 6.61 -2.57
CA GLU A 548 -29.48 6.43 -3.18
C GLU A 548 -30.61 6.50 -2.14
N SER A 549 -30.39 5.97 -0.93
CA SER A 549 -31.36 6.07 0.18
C SER A 549 -31.59 7.51 0.64
N LEU A 550 -30.65 8.41 0.39
CA LEU A 550 -30.78 9.86 0.63
C LEU A 550 -31.45 10.59 -0.53
N GLY A 551 -31.74 9.90 -1.64
CA GLY A 551 -32.27 10.48 -2.88
C GLY A 551 -31.21 11.09 -3.79
N ILE A 552 -29.91 10.82 -3.54
CA ILE A 552 -28.81 11.29 -4.40
C ILE A 552 -28.78 10.45 -5.68
N ARG A 553 -28.79 11.10 -6.84
CA ARG A 553 -28.72 10.42 -8.14
C ARG A 553 -27.29 10.03 -8.45
N ILE A 554 -27.13 8.78 -8.89
CA ILE A 554 -25.87 8.27 -9.43
C ILE A 554 -26.00 8.30 -10.95
N GLY A 555 -25.21 9.15 -11.60
CA GLY A 555 -25.16 9.28 -13.07
C GLY A 555 -24.17 8.29 -13.64
#